data_AF-A0A939GE11-F1
#
_entry.id   AF-A0A939GE11-F1
#
_cell.length_a   1.000
_cell.length_b   1.000
_cell.length_c   1.000
_cell.angle_alpha   90.00
_cell.angle_beta   90.00
_cell.angle_gamma   90.00
#
_symmetry.space_group_name_H-M   'P 1'
#
loop_
_entity.id
_entity.type
_entity.pdbx_description
1 polymer ?
#
loop_
_entity_poly.entity_id
_entity_poly.type
_entity_poly.pdbx_seq_one_letter_code
_entity_poly.pdbx_strand_id
1 'polypeptide(L)'
;MAFRLKCTLLFSSCLLVSQLVLAQTNDAFDRQLAEYHANLNQLRKAHPNSRDMPDLRFFFFGMGDRRKLIYRNGVLKDALTAEVVRSWPVKRERIIPSAYTVALETTGGKTIILAEDQAGVWLTEGKAARTALTRSNLVLPDFKGKTYAPILKVLHHEVLININQGKPVPNFLVYKKPWYRDATLMGMVLKQTGNLRQIRDWVMAIRDPFDRNNHGISEADNPGELLYLISLVSNKNHPAVATVLDSLKQFVKTGEQGPYIEGKTDYNVHPVFQTKWTKFGLNALGLPDPYQIPKTYDQYSSLFWWAYKEQHVDGKRFDQSNSTNYPYLVWADDHFYGEKNGIVTNRDYPLSWEAHASDATYPGIAILDESLIRDKLSPSHTWHAAEMFLLLIEQ
;
A
#
# COMPACT_ATOMS: atom_id res chain seq x y z
N MET A 1 51.52 -11.06 48.56
CA MET A 1 50.74 -9.86 48.14
C MET A 1 50.80 -9.70 46.62
N ALA A 2 50.29 -10.66 45.83
CA ALA A 2 50.32 -10.58 44.36
C ALA A 2 49.30 -11.54 43.71
N PHE A 3 48.00 -11.27 43.86
CA PHE A 3 46.94 -12.04 43.18
C PHE A 3 45.70 -11.19 42.85
N ARG A 4 45.89 -9.92 42.44
CA ARG A 4 44.77 -8.99 42.18
C ARG A 4 44.84 -8.17 40.87
N LEU A 5 45.69 -8.54 39.89
CA LEU A 5 45.89 -7.69 38.69
C LEU A 5 45.53 -8.32 37.33
N LYS A 6 44.91 -9.51 37.27
CA LYS A 6 44.57 -10.16 35.98
C LYS A 6 43.08 -10.14 35.59
N CYS A 7 42.17 -9.68 36.45
CA CYS A 7 40.73 -9.58 36.11
C CYS A 7 40.33 -8.26 35.43
N THR A 8 41.14 -7.21 35.48
CA THR A 8 40.73 -5.87 34.98
C THR A 8 40.91 -5.70 33.45
N LEU A 9 41.80 -6.47 32.82
CA LEU A 9 42.10 -6.36 31.37
C LEU A 9 41.12 -7.13 30.47
N LEU A 10 40.47 -8.18 30.98
CA LEU A 10 39.45 -8.95 30.24
C LEU A 10 38.08 -8.24 30.19
N PHE A 11 37.75 -7.43 31.19
CA PHE A 11 36.51 -6.64 31.19
C PHE A 11 36.60 -5.43 30.24
N SER A 12 37.76 -4.78 30.14
CA SER A 12 37.94 -3.60 29.29
C SER A 12 37.87 -3.92 27.78
N SER A 13 38.41 -5.07 27.37
CA SER A 13 38.38 -5.52 25.97
C SER A 13 36.98 -5.92 25.49
N CYS A 14 36.15 -6.56 26.32
CA CYS A 14 34.76 -6.87 26.00
C CYS A 14 33.85 -5.63 25.89
N LEU A 15 34.12 -4.57 26.68
CA LEU A 15 33.41 -3.30 26.61
C LEU A 15 33.73 -2.53 25.32
N LEU A 16 34.99 -2.49 24.92
CA LEU A 16 35.45 -1.87 23.67
C LEU A 16 34.85 -2.53 22.42
N VAL A 17 34.84 -3.86 22.35
CA VAL A 17 34.25 -4.60 21.22
C VAL A 17 32.73 -4.36 21.13
N SER A 18 32.05 -4.29 22.27
CA SER A 18 30.61 -4.02 22.31
C SER A 18 30.24 -2.61 21.84
N GLN A 19 31.06 -1.61 22.18
CA GLN A 19 30.86 -0.23 21.72
C GLN A 19 31.15 -0.08 20.22
N LEU A 20 32.16 -0.79 19.71
CA LEU A 20 32.50 -0.77 18.28
C LEU A 20 31.39 -1.36 17.40
N VAL A 21 30.79 -2.49 17.82
CA VAL A 21 29.67 -3.12 17.09
C VAL A 21 28.43 -2.22 17.12
N LEU A 22 28.12 -1.60 18.26
CA LEU A 22 27.00 -0.65 18.38
C LEU A 22 27.18 0.59 17.51
N ALA A 23 28.41 1.14 17.45
CA ALA A 23 28.75 2.26 16.58
C ALA A 23 28.58 1.88 15.09
N GLN A 24 29.10 0.73 14.67
CA GLN A 24 28.95 0.22 13.30
C GLN A 24 27.48 -0.01 12.90
N THR A 25 26.64 -0.49 13.82
CA THR A 25 25.20 -0.64 13.55
C THR A 25 24.47 0.69 13.45
N ASN A 26 24.83 1.67 14.29
CA ASN A 26 24.25 3.02 14.22
C ASN A 26 24.63 3.73 12.92
N ASP A 27 25.87 3.61 12.49
CA ASP A 27 26.35 4.18 11.22
C ASP A 27 25.66 3.52 10.01
N ALA A 28 25.38 2.22 10.08
CA ALA A 28 24.62 1.52 9.05
C ALA A 28 23.18 2.06 8.92
N PHE A 29 22.49 2.25 10.04
CA PHE A 29 21.15 2.82 10.06
C PHE A 29 21.10 4.27 9.56
N ASP A 30 22.07 5.10 9.97
CA ASP A 30 22.16 6.49 9.51
C ASP A 30 22.42 6.56 8.00
N ARG A 31 23.24 5.66 7.44
CA ARG A 31 23.45 5.56 5.98
C ARG A 31 22.19 5.14 5.22
N GLN A 32 21.48 4.11 5.68
CA GLN A 32 20.24 3.67 5.03
C GLN A 32 19.17 4.77 5.04
N LEU A 33 19.07 5.50 6.16
CA LEU A 33 18.14 6.63 6.26
C LEU A 33 18.54 7.78 5.33
N ALA A 34 19.84 8.10 5.24
CA ALA A 34 20.34 9.12 4.34
C ALA A 34 20.09 8.77 2.86
N GLU A 35 20.31 7.50 2.47
CA GLU A 35 20.00 6.99 1.14
C GLU A 35 18.51 7.14 0.81
N TYR A 36 17.65 6.75 1.76
CA TYR A 36 16.20 6.91 1.62
C TYR A 36 15.80 8.37 1.41
N HIS A 37 16.28 9.29 2.25
CA HIS A 37 15.99 10.72 2.12
C HIS A 37 16.51 11.31 0.80
N ALA A 38 17.70 10.89 0.34
CA ALA A 38 18.23 11.32 -0.94
C ALA A 38 17.32 10.91 -2.10
N ASN A 39 16.86 9.65 -2.09
CA ASN A 39 15.96 9.12 -3.12
C ASN A 39 14.57 9.76 -3.07
N LEU A 40 14.03 10.01 -1.87
CA LEU A 40 12.75 10.72 -1.71
C LEU A 40 12.83 12.18 -2.16
N ASN A 41 13.94 12.86 -1.87
CA ASN A 41 14.16 14.21 -2.37
C ASN A 41 14.31 14.24 -3.90
N GLN A 42 14.90 13.21 -4.51
CA GLN A 42 14.93 13.07 -5.96
C GLN A 42 13.52 12.88 -6.52
N LEU A 43 12.67 12.06 -5.88
CA LEU A 43 11.27 11.89 -6.29
C LEU A 43 10.50 13.22 -6.22
N ARG A 44 10.59 13.94 -5.09
CA ARG A 44 9.95 15.25 -4.90
C ARG A 44 10.45 16.31 -5.88
N LYS A 45 11.69 16.21 -6.38
CA LYS A 45 12.18 17.08 -7.47
C LYS A 45 11.59 16.72 -8.83
N ALA A 46 11.38 15.43 -9.08
CA ALA A 46 10.78 14.93 -10.32
C ALA A 46 9.26 15.17 -10.37
N HIS A 47 8.60 15.16 -9.21
CA HIS A 47 7.18 15.42 -9.01
C HIS A 47 7.03 16.61 -8.05
N PRO A 48 7.09 17.85 -8.56
CA PRO A 48 7.25 19.05 -7.73
C PRO A 48 5.99 19.42 -6.94
N ASN A 49 4.83 18.86 -7.28
CA ASN A 49 3.60 19.10 -6.56
C ASN A 49 3.64 18.38 -5.21
N SER A 50 3.32 19.10 -4.14
CA SER A 50 3.39 18.56 -2.78
C SER A 50 2.13 18.85 -1.98
N ARG A 51 1.87 17.98 -1.00
CA ARG A 51 0.85 18.18 0.02
C ARG A 51 1.52 18.18 1.38
N ASP A 52 1.24 19.22 2.15
CA ASP A 52 1.56 19.25 3.56
C ASP A 52 0.66 18.26 4.30
N MET A 53 1.27 17.28 4.96
CA MET A 53 0.59 16.31 5.81
C MET A 53 0.93 16.58 7.28
N PRO A 54 0.15 16.10 8.26
CA PRO A 54 0.50 16.24 9.68
C PRO A 54 1.86 15.60 10.03
N ASP A 55 2.62 16.23 10.93
CA ASP A 55 3.94 15.75 11.36
C ASP A 55 3.83 14.64 12.41
N LEU A 56 3.48 13.44 11.95
CA LEU A 56 3.30 12.28 12.82
C LEU A 56 4.49 11.32 12.66
N ARG A 57 5.28 11.17 13.72
CA ARG A 57 6.39 10.20 13.75
C ARG A 57 5.90 8.85 14.26
N PHE A 58 5.58 7.95 13.33
CA PHE A 58 5.18 6.58 13.63
C PHE A 58 5.64 5.62 12.51
N PHE A 59 5.55 4.33 12.77
CA PHE A 59 5.78 3.30 11.75
C PHE A 59 4.82 2.13 11.93
N PHE A 60 4.28 1.61 10.83
CA PHE A 60 3.45 0.41 10.87
C PHE A 60 4.29 -0.85 10.65
N PHE A 61 4.01 -1.87 11.44
CA PHE A 61 4.51 -3.22 11.22
C PHE A 61 3.35 -4.19 11.03
N GLY A 62 3.61 -5.28 10.33
CA GLY A 62 2.63 -6.34 10.09
C GLY A 62 2.11 -6.36 8.66
N MET A 63 3.00 -6.32 7.68
CA MET A 63 2.72 -6.55 6.27
C MET A 63 2.05 -7.92 6.03
N GLY A 64 1.13 -8.00 5.07
CA GLY A 64 0.39 -9.22 4.76
C GLY A 64 -0.55 -9.62 5.88
N ASP A 65 -0.74 -10.93 6.12
CA ASP A 65 -1.67 -11.41 7.16
C ASP A 65 -1.14 -11.34 8.61
N ARG A 66 -0.12 -10.52 8.86
CA ARG A 66 0.51 -10.40 10.18
C ARG A 66 -0.32 -9.52 11.11
N ARG A 67 -0.10 -9.70 12.43
CA ARG A 67 -0.61 -8.80 13.49
C ARG A 67 -0.20 -7.37 13.15
N LYS A 68 -1.18 -6.47 13.07
CA LYS A 68 -0.96 -5.04 12.80
C LYS A 68 -0.43 -4.36 14.05
N LEU A 69 0.72 -3.71 13.95
CA LEU A 69 1.39 -3.05 15.05
C LEU A 69 1.76 -1.61 14.65
N ILE A 70 1.77 -0.72 15.63
CA ILE A 70 2.17 0.69 15.45
C ILE A 70 3.25 1.01 16.46
N TYR A 71 4.40 1.46 15.99
CA TYR A 71 5.39 2.13 16.81
C TYR A 71 5.14 3.64 16.79
N ARG A 72 5.08 4.28 17.97
CA ARG A 72 5.07 5.75 18.12
C ARG A 72 5.66 6.14 19.47
N ASN A 73 6.61 7.07 19.48
CA ASN A 73 7.18 7.70 20.68
C ASN A 73 7.59 6.70 21.79
N GLY A 74 8.33 5.65 21.43
CA GLY A 74 8.79 4.63 22.37
C GLY A 74 7.73 3.60 22.79
N VAL A 75 6.53 3.63 22.22
CA VAL A 75 5.46 2.68 22.51
C VAL A 75 5.14 1.86 21.27
N LEU A 76 5.09 0.53 21.43
CA LEU A 76 4.59 -0.39 20.42
C LEU A 76 3.19 -0.86 20.85
N LYS A 77 2.19 -0.63 20.00
CA LYS A 77 0.80 -1.02 20.23
C LYS A 77 0.30 -1.97 19.16
N ASP A 78 -0.71 -2.76 19.51
CA ASP A 78 -1.60 -3.37 18.53
C ASP A 78 -2.42 -2.28 17.82
N ALA A 79 -2.41 -2.29 16.49
CA ALA A 79 -3.05 -1.25 15.70
C ALA A 79 -4.59 -1.31 15.74
N LEU A 80 -5.15 -2.49 16.03
CA LEU A 80 -6.60 -2.73 15.99
C LEU A 80 -7.23 -2.69 17.39
N THR A 81 -6.49 -3.11 18.41
CA THR A 81 -7.00 -3.16 19.80
C THR A 81 -6.47 -2.03 20.68
N ALA A 82 -5.48 -1.26 20.22
CA ALA A 82 -4.73 -0.27 20.99
C ALA A 82 -3.99 -0.81 22.22
N GLU A 83 -3.92 -2.14 22.37
CA GLU A 83 -3.19 -2.81 23.45
C GLU A 83 -1.70 -2.45 23.37
N VAL A 84 -1.12 -2.00 24.50
CA VAL A 84 0.32 -1.75 24.58
C VAL A 84 1.06 -3.09 24.62
N VAL A 85 1.82 -3.39 23.57
CA VAL A 85 2.64 -4.60 23.47
C VAL A 85 3.95 -4.39 24.23
N ARG A 86 4.62 -3.25 24.03
CA ARG A 86 5.87 -2.87 24.71
C ARG A 86 5.99 -1.34 24.82
N SER A 87 6.79 -0.88 25.77
CA SER A 87 7.15 0.52 25.96
C SER A 87 8.60 0.64 26.41
N TRP A 88 9.29 1.69 25.95
CA TRP A 88 10.69 1.95 26.27
C TRP A 88 10.91 3.43 26.59
N PRO A 89 11.79 3.74 27.56
CA PRO A 89 12.21 5.11 27.82
C PRO A 89 13.22 5.55 26.74
N VAL A 90 12.73 6.12 25.65
CA VAL A 90 13.53 6.47 24.47
C VAL A 90 14.33 7.76 24.70
N LYS A 91 15.63 7.69 24.39
CA LYS A 91 16.53 8.84 24.29
C LYS A 91 16.69 9.29 22.84
N ARG A 92 16.81 8.34 21.91
CA ARG A 92 16.92 8.59 20.47
C ARG A 92 16.18 7.51 19.70
N GLU A 93 15.54 7.89 18.61
CA GLU A 93 14.86 6.97 17.69
C GLU A 93 15.24 7.28 16.24
N ARG A 94 15.23 6.24 15.41
CA ARG A 94 15.34 6.31 13.95
C ARG A 94 14.27 5.40 13.35
N ILE A 95 13.43 5.96 12.50
CA ILE A 95 12.48 5.22 11.68
C ILE A 95 13.08 5.18 10.28
N ILE A 96 13.26 3.98 9.72
CA ILE A 96 13.91 3.77 8.42
C ILE A 96 12.91 3.01 7.55
N PRO A 97 11.97 3.72 6.87
CA PRO A 97 10.86 3.09 6.17
C PRO A 97 11.29 2.07 5.13
N SER A 98 12.30 2.40 4.31
CA SER A 98 12.83 1.53 3.26
C SER A 98 13.54 0.27 3.78
N ALA A 99 13.88 0.23 5.07
CA ALA A 99 14.47 -0.94 5.74
C ALA A 99 13.47 -1.65 6.67
N TYR A 100 12.21 -1.19 6.72
CA TYR A 100 11.16 -1.69 7.61
C TYR A 100 11.64 -1.83 9.06
N THR A 101 12.37 -0.82 9.53
CA THR A 101 13.11 -0.86 10.80
C THR A 101 12.88 0.39 11.63
N VAL A 102 12.70 0.20 12.94
CA VAL A 102 12.77 1.24 13.96
C VAL A 102 13.89 0.87 14.94
N ALA A 103 14.89 1.74 15.05
CA ALA A 103 16.02 1.58 15.95
C ALA A 103 15.99 2.64 17.06
N LEU A 104 16.06 2.19 18.31
CA LEU A 104 15.97 3.04 19.50
C LEU A 104 17.24 2.94 20.35
N GLU A 105 17.64 4.06 20.93
CA GLU A 105 18.53 4.12 22.09
C GLU A 105 17.69 4.52 23.30
N THR A 106 17.71 3.69 24.35
CA THR A 106 17.02 4.01 25.61
C THR A 106 17.85 4.95 26.48
N THR A 107 17.21 5.61 27.44
CA THR A 107 17.90 6.43 28.45
C THR A 107 18.93 5.63 29.27
N GLY A 108 18.73 4.32 29.40
CA GLY A 108 19.68 3.40 30.03
C GLY A 108 20.81 2.90 29.11
N GLY A 109 20.95 3.45 27.90
CA GLY A 109 21.98 3.05 26.92
C GLY A 109 21.75 1.72 26.22
N LYS A 110 20.59 1.07 26.43
CA LYS A 110 20.20 -0.16 25.73
C LYS A 110 19.70 0.19 24.32
N THR A 111 20.12 -0.58 23.32
CA THR A 111 19.59 -0.50 21.96
C THR A 111 18.38 -1.42 21.79
N ILE A 112 17.33 -0.92 21.15
CA ILE A 112 16.14 -1.70 20.78
C ILE A 112 16.00 -1.65 19.26
N ILE A 113 15.74 -2.78 18.63
CA ILE A 113 15.49 -2.85 17.18
C ILE A 113 14.17 -3.57 16.96
N LEU A 114 13.22 -2.86 16.36
CA LEU A 114 12.03 -3.43 15.75
C LEU A 114 12.30 -3.53 14.25
N ALA A 115 12.21 -4.72 13.68
CA ALA A 115 12.46 -4.93 12.25
C ALA A 115 11.47 -5.92 11.68
N GLU A 116 11.03 -5.68 10.45
CA GLU A 116 10.16 -6.58 9.70
C GLU A 116 10.85 -7.10 8.44
N ASP A 117 10.78 -8.42 8.24
CA ASP A 117 11.38 -9.10 7.09
C ASP A 117 10.39 -10.06 6.43
N GLN A 118 10.87 -10.95 5.55
CA GLN A 118 10.03 -11.91 4.83
C GLN A 118 9.35 -12.94 5.74
N ALA A 119 9.85 -13.18 6.96
CA ALA A 119 9.32 -14.21 7.86
C ALA A 119 8.46 -13.65 9.00
N GLY A 120 8.70 -12.41 9.44
CA GLY A 120 7.89 -11.83 10.52
C GLY A 120 8.26 -10.41 10.93
N VAL A 121 7.64 -9.97 12.02
CA VAL A 121 8.01 -8.77 12.78
C VAL A 121 8.78 -9.20 14.00
N TRP A 122 9.86 -8.51 14.30
CA TRP A 122 10.84 -8.96 15.26
C TRP A 122 11.29 -7.85 16.20
N LEU A 123 11.59 -8.24 17.42
CA LEU A 123 12.13 -7.39 18.46
C LEU A 123 13.49 -7.93 18.91
N THR A 124 14.50 -7.07 18.90
CA THR A 124 15.82 -7.32 19.49
C THR A 124 16.08 -6.28 20.58
N GLU A 125 16.50 -6.76 21.75
CA GLU A 125 16.69 -5.94 22.94
C GLU A 125 18.12 -6.07 23.49
N GLY A 126 18.97 -5.08 23.23
CA GLY A 126 20.38 -5.11 23.57
C GLY A 126 21.09 -6.27 22.85
N LYS A 127 21.71 -7.16 23.62
CA LYS A 127 22.38 -8.37 23.10
C LYS A 127 21.49 -9.62 23.12
N ALA A 128 20.21 -9.48 23.49
CA ALA A 128 19.30 -10.61 23.55
C ALA A 128 19.01 -11.20 22.17
N ALA A 129 18.62 -12.47 22.14
CA ALA A 129 18.16 -13.11 20.92
C ALA A 129 16.91 -12.42 20.36
N ARG A 130 16.79 -12.41 19.04
CA ARG A 130 15.65 -11.85 18.32
C ARG A 130 14.37 -12.62 18.64
N THR A 131 13.34 -11.92 19.09
CA THR A 131 12.02 -12.50 19.43
C THR A 131 11.01 -12.15 18.34
N ALA A 132 10.22 -13.12 17.90
CA ALA A 132 9.14 -12.89 16.95
C ALA A 132 7.91 -12.29 17.66
N LEU A 133 7.41 -11.17 17.15
CA LEU A 133 6.14 -10.57 17.59
C LEU A 133 4.95 -11.12 16.81
N THR A 134 5.16 -11.43 15.53
CA THR A 134 4.20 -12.09 14.65
C THR A 134 4.94 -12.70 13.46
N ARG A 135 4.37 -13.73 12.84
CA ARG A 135 4.97 -14.48 11.73
C ARG A 135 3.94 -14.72 10.64
N SER A 136 4.35 -14.51 9.40
CA SER A 136 3.67 -14.96 8.19
C SER A 136 4.64 -14.72 7.03
N ASN A 137 4.73 -15.64 6.08
CA ASN A 137 5.70 -15.51 5.00
C ASN A 137 5.17 -14.59 3.90
N LEU A 138 6.06 -13.75 3.36
CA LEU A 138 5.83 -12.88 2.20
C LEU A 138 7.14 -12.66 1.44
N VAL A 139 7.08 -12.07 0.25
CA VAL A 139 8.25 -11.74 -0.56
C VAL A 139 8.52 -10.24 -0.43
N LEU A 140 9.77 -9.84 -0.12
CA LEU A 140 10.20 -8.44 -0.07
C LEU A 140 11.37 -8.24 -1.03
N PRO A 141 11.10 -7.86 -2.29
CA PRO A 141 12.17 -7.52 -3.22
C PRO A 141 12.94 -6.28 -2.75
N ASP A 142 14.24 -6.25 -3.03
CA ASP A 142 15.08 -5.06 -2.82
C ASP A 142 15.06 -4.09 -4.02
N PHE A 143 14.34 -4.44 -5.09
CA PHE A 143 14.21 -3.64 -6.33
C PHE A 143 15.56 -3.19 -6.91
N LYS A 144 16.57 -4.07 -6.82
CA LYS A 144 17.94 -3.79 -7.28
C LYS A 144 17.94 -3.30 -8.74
N GLY A 145 18.63 -2.18 -8.98
CA GLY A 145 18.76 -1.59 -10.31
C GLY A 145 17.65 -0.61 -10.70
N LYS A 146 16.65 -0.40 -9.84
CA LYS A 146 15.60 0.61 -10.05
C LYS A 146 15.99 1.97 -9.50
N THR A 147 15.66 3.03 -10.25
CA THR A 147 15.93 4.43 -9.89
C THR A 147 15.40 4.78 -8.50
N TYR A 148 14.19 4.32 -8.18
CA TYR A 148 13.49 4.63 -6.94
C TYR A 148 13.38 3.43 -5.98
N ALA A 149 14.40 2.55 -5.93
CA ALA A 149 14.34 1.31 -5.15
C ALA A 149 13.93 1.51 -3.66
N PRO A 150 14.49 2.46 -2.89
CA PRO A 150 14.02 2.74 -1.53
C PRO A 150 12.54 3.16 -1.45
N ILE A 151 12.03 3.95 -2.40
CA ILE A 151 10.62 4.36 -2.43
C ILE A 151 9.72 3.17 -2.78
N LEU A 152 10.11 2.34 -3.75
CA LEU A 152 9.38 1.13 -4.12
C LEU A 152 9.21 0.18 -2.93
N LYS A 153 10.21 0.09 -2.04
CA LYS A 153 10.10 -0.66 -0.77
C LYS A 153 9.01 -0.07 0.13
N VAL A 154 8.96 1.24 0.30
CA VAL A 154 7.95 1.91 1.14
C VAL A 154 6.54 1.77 0.54
N LEU A 155 6.37 2.00 -0.76
CA LEU A 155 5.07 1.85 -1.42
C LEU A 155 4.58 0.40 -1.39
N HIS A 156 5.48 -0.57 -1.58
CA HIS A 156 5.16 -1.98 -1.46
C HIS A 156 4.73 -2.35 -0.03
N HIS A 157 5.40 -1.78 0.99
CA HIS A 157 4.97 -1.91 2.38
C HIS A 157 3.57 -1.33 2.58
N GLU A 158 3.26 -0.15 2.04
CA GLU A 158 1.94 0.48 2.16
C GLU A 158 0.83 -0.29 1.43
N VAL A 159 1.16 -1.05 0.39
CA VAL A 159 0.24 -2.04 -0.20
C VAL A 159 0.05 -3.23 0.76
N LEU A 160 1.14 -3.82 1.27
CA LEU A 160 1.07 -5.03 2.08
C LEU A 160 0.48 -4.81 3.49
N ILE A 161 0.72 -3.66 4.12
CA ILE A 161 0.23 -3.36 5.49
C ILE A 161 -1.31 -3.30 5.54
N ASN A 162 -1.92 -2.95 4.41
CA ASN A 162 -3.37 -2.83 4.26
C ASN A 162 -4.06 -4.15 3.86
N ILE A 163 -3.32 -5.26 3.84
CA ILE A 163 -3.92 -6.59 3.82
C ILE A 163 -4.31 -6.95 5.26
N ASN A 164 -5.60 -6.97 5.57
CA ASN A 164 -6.11 -7.25 6.91
C ASN A 164 -6.87 -8.58 6.92
N GLN A 165 -6.38 -9.58 7.64
CA GLN A 165 -7.01 -10.92 7.69
C GLN A 165 -7.19 -11.52 6.28
N GLY A 166 -6.13 -11.44 5.47
CA GLY A 166 -6.13 -11.84 4.05
C GLY A 166 -6.95 -10.96 3.09
N LYS A 167 -7.58 -9.88 3.57
CA LYS A 167 -8.44 -9.00 2.77
C LYS A 167 -7.68 -7.74 2.34
N PRO A 168 -7.59 -7.43 1.03
CA PRO A 168 -6.99 -6.18 0.55
C PRO A 168 -7.95 -5.00 0.74
N VAL A 169 -7.79 -4.24 1.82
CA VAL A 169 -8.68 -3.09 2.11
C VAL A 169 -7.99 -1.77 1.76
N PRO A 170 -8.73 -0.69 1.41
CA PRO A 170 -8.12 0.59 1.02
C PRO A 170 -7.19 1.18 2.09
N ASN A 171 -7.63 1.08 3.36
CA ASN A 171 -6.83 1.34 4.53
C ASN A 171 -7.36 0.52 5.73
N PHE A 172 -6.49 -0.23 6.42
CA PHE A 172 -6.93 -1.18 7.46
C PHE A 172 -7.51 -0.54 8.73
N LEU A 173 -7.29 0.75 8.96
CA LEU A 173 -7.80 1.49 10.12
C LEU A 173 -9.19 2.08 9.88
N VAL A 174 -9.50 2.50 8.65
CA VAL A 174 -10.76 3.20 8.34
C VAL A 174 -11.72 2.43 7.42
N TYR A 175 -11.27 1.35 6.79
CA TYR A 175 -12.12 0.48 5.95
C TYR A 175 -12.25 -0.93 6.53
N LYS A 176 -13.50 -1.44 6.55
CA LYS A 176 -13.82 -2.78 7.07
C LYS A 176 -13.86 -3.87 5.99
N LYS A 177 -14.01 -3.49 4.73
CA LYS A 177 -14.21 -4.39 3.60
C LYS A 177 -13.34 -3.97 2.41
N PRO A 178 -12.87 -4.93 1.60
CA PRO A 178 -12.22 -4.64 0.32
C PRO A 178 -13.12 -3.91 -0.65
N TRP A 179 -12.52 -3.03 -1.44
CA TRP A 179 -13.08 -2.50 -2.68
C TRP A 179 -12.44 -3.22 -3.85
N TYR A 180 -13.22 -3.61 -4.87
CA TYR A 180 -12.68 -4.33 -6.02
C TYR A 180 -11.71 -3.47 -6.82
N ARG A 181 -11.98 -2.17 -7.00
CA ARG A 181 -11.01 -1.20 -7.56
C ARG A 181 -9.67 -1.24 -6.84
N ASP A 182 -9.62 -0.93 -5.56
CA ASP A 182 -8.38 -0.98 -4.77
C ASP A 182 -7.71 -2.36 -4.84
N ALA A 183 -8.48 -3.43 -4.66
CA ALA A 183 -7.96 -4.78 -4.65
C ALA A 183 -7.32 -5.18 -5.99
N THR A 184 -7.84 -4.69 -7.12
CA THR A 184 -7.26 -4.99 -8.45
C THR A 184 -5.91 -4.33 -8.67
N LEU A 185 -5.76 -3.05 -8.29
CA LEU A 185 -4.48 -2.34 -8.37
C LEU A 185 -3.48 -2.92 -7.37
N MET A 186 -3.91 -3.25 -6.14
CA MET A 186 -3.10 -4.05 -5.22
C MET A 186 -2.70 -5.38 -5.86
N GLY A 187 -3.64 -6.07 -6.51
CA GLY A 187 -3.41 -7.35 -7.19
C GLY A 187 -2.33 -7.28 -8.26
N MET A 188 -2.24 -6.17 -9.01
CA MET A 188 -1.14 -5.93 -9.97
C MET A 188 0.22 -5.84 -9.26
N VAL A 189 0.31 -5.08 -8.17
CA VAL A 189 1.54 -4.98 -7.37
C VAL A 189 1.91 -6.34 -6.77
N LEU A 190 0.94 -7.05 -6.18
CA LEU A 190 1.16 -8.37 -5.59
C LEU A 190 1.58 -9.41 -6.62
N LYS A 191 1.07 -9.34 -7.85
CA LYS A 191 1.55 -10.17 -8.96
C LYS A 191 3.00 -9.83 -9.30
N GLN A 192 3.33 -8.55 -9.44
CA GLN A 192 4.67 -8.06 -9.76
C GLN A 192 5.70 -8.44 -8.69
N THR A 193 5.31 -8.51 -7.42
CA THR A 193 6.23 -8.79 -6.30
C THR A 193 6.18 -10.23 -5.80
N GLY A 194 5.34 -11.10 -6.38
CA GLY A 194 5.23 -12.50 -5.97
C GLY A 194 4.45 -12.74 -4.68
N ASN A 195 3.53 -11.84 -4.34
CA ASN A 195 2.75 -11.84 -3.09
C ASN A 195 1.25 -12.19 -3.25
N LEU A 196 0.81 -12.70 -4.40
CA LEU A 196 -0.60 -13.07 -4.63
C LEU A 196 -1.18 -14.04 -3.60
N ARG A 197 -0.32 -14.86 -2.95
CA ARG A 197 -0.75 -15.74 -1.86
C ARG A 197 -1.44 -14.98 -0.72
N GLN A 198 -1.07 -13.72 -0.46
CA GLN A 198 -1.63 -12.94 0.66
C GLN A 198 -3.14 -12.68 0.52
N ILE A 199 -3.68 -12.66 -0.70
CA ILE A 199 -5.11 -12.40 -0.97
C ILE A 199 -5.85 -13.58 -1.60
N ARG A 200 -5.14 -14.70 -1.85
CA ARG A 200 -5.68 -15.85 -2.59
C ARG A 200 -6.97 -16.38 -1.98
N ASP A 201 -6.97 -16.64 -0.68
CA ASP A 201 -8.10 -17.27 -0.01
C ASP A 201 -9.32 -16.35 0.00
N TRP A 202 -9.10 -15.04 0.12
CA TRP A 202 -10.17 -14.04 -0.02
C TRP A 202 -10.79 -14.09 -1.41
N VAL A 203 -9.98 -14.01 -2.49
CA VAL A 203 -10.49 -14.08 -3.87
C VAL A 203 -11.28 -15.39 -4.11
N MET A 204 -10.73 -16.52 -3.66
CA MET A 204 -11.38 -17.83 -3.81
C MET A 204 -12.69 -17.98 -3.02
N ALA A 205 -12.91 -17.14 -2.02
CA ALA A 205 -14.14 -17.10 -1.22
C ALA A 205 -15.22 -16.18 -1.81
N ILE A 206 -14.88 -15.30 -2.77
CA ILE A 206 -15.85 -14.38 -3.37
C ILE A 206 -16.93 -15.17 -4.14
N ARG A 207 -18.19 -14.82 -3.92
CA ARG A 207 -19.35 -15.35 -4.66
C ARG A 207 -20.21 -14.25 -5.28
N ASP A 208 -20.11 -13.05 -4.73
CA ASP A 208 -20.88 -11.90 -5.14
C ASP A 208 -20.11 -11.09 -6.21
N PRO A 209 -20.74 -10.74 -7.34
CA PRO A 209 -20.11 -9.93 -8.37
C PRO A 209 -19.88 -8.46 -7.98
N PHE A 210 -20.45 -7.99 -6.87
CA PHE A 210 -20.35 -6.59 -6.46
C PHE A 210 -19.90 -6.46 -5.01
N ASP A 211 -18.97 -5.56 -4.74
CA ASP A 211 -18.52 -5.28 -3.37
C ASP A 211 -19.56 -4.47 -2.56
N ARG A 212 -20.40 -3.70 -3.26
CA ARG A 212 -21.49 -2.86 -2.73
C ARG A 212 -21.05 -1.84 -1.69
N ASN A 213 -19.80 -1.38 -1.77
CA ASN A 213 -19.29 -0.43 -0.80
C ASN A 213 -19.92 0.97 -0.95
N ASN A 214 -20.27 1.39 -2.17
CA ASN A 214 -21.00 2.63 -2.44
C ASN A 214 -22.50 2.51 -2.07
N HIS A 215 -22.80 2.45 -0.77
CA HIS A 215 -24.17 2.38 -0.22
C HIS A 215 -25.06 1.28 -0.82
N GLY A 216 -24.52 0.11 -1.13
CA GLY A 216 -25.30 -1.00 -1.69
C GLY A 216 -25.41 -1.01 -3.22
N ILE A 217 -24.87 0.01 -3.91
CA ILE A 217 -24.92 0.09 -5.38
C ILE A 217 -24.12 -1.07 -5.99
N SER A 218 -24.71 -1.71 -7.00
CA SER A 218 -24.00 -2.66 -7.86
C SER A 218 -23.32 -1.87 -8.97
N GLU A 219 -22.04 -1.56 -8.77
CA GLU A 219 -21.27 -0.74 -9.72
C GLU A 219 -20.89 -1.55 -10.96
N ALA A 220 -20.88 -0.89 -12.12
CA ALA A 220 -20.75 -1.57 -13.41
C ALA A 220 -19.30 -1.96 -13.79
N ASP A 221 -18.31 -1.43 -13.07
CA ASP A 221 -16.88 -1.78 -13.15
C ASP A 221 -16.53 -3.05 -12.36
N ASN A 222 -17.18 -3.28 -11.21
CA ASN A 222 -16.95 -4.42 -10.32
C ASN A 222 -16.93 -5.80 -11.02
N PRO A 223 -17.83 -6.14 -11.96
CA PRO A 223 -17.77 -7.41 -12.67
C PRO A 223 -16.42 -7.64 -13.39
N GLY A 224 -15.91 -6.64 -14.12
CA GLY A 224 -14.64 -6.75 -14.85
C GLY A 224 -13.44 -6.85 -13.92
N GLU A 225 -13.46 -6.07 -12.84
CA GLU A 225 -12.48 -6.09 -11.76
C GLU A 225 -12.40 -7.47 -11.09
N LEU A 226 -13.54 -8.05 -10.73
CA LEU A 226 -13.60 -9.37 -10.10
C LEU A 226 -13.10 -10.48 -11.03
N LEU A 227 -13.45 -10.44 -12.32
CA LEU A 227 -12.90 -11.40 -13.29
C LEU A 227 -11.37 -11.31 -13.36
N TYR A 228 -10.82 -10.09 -13.35
CA TYR A 228 -9.38 -9.90 -13.28
C TYR A 228 -8.79 -10.44 -11.97
N LEU A 229 -9.37 -10.14 -10.81
CA LEU A 229 -8.91 -10.69 -9.52
C LEU A 229 -8.90 -12.23 -9.51
N ILE A 230 -9.95 -12.85 -10.04
CA ILE A 230 -10.03 -14.31 -10.18
C ILE A 230 -8.89 -14.83 -11.07
N SER A 231 -8.57 -14.14 -12.16
CA SER A 231 -7.48 -14.53 -13.08
C SER A 231 -6.10 -14.57 -12.42
N LEU A 232 -5.90 -13.82 -11.33
CA LEU A 232 -4.63 -13.77 -10.62
C LEU A 232 -4.34 -15.05 -9.84
N VAL A 233 -5.38 -15.77 -9.38
CA VAL A 233 -5.20 -16.90 -8.43
C VAL A 233 -5.96 -18.17 -8.82
N SER A 234 -6.79 -18.10 -9.84
CA SER A 234 -7.69 -19.16 -10.30
C SER A 234 -7.87 -19.08 -11.82
N ASN A 235 -8.98 -19.61 -12.33
CA ASN A 235 -9.32 -19.62 -13.74
C ASN A 235 -10.83 -19.50 -13.94
N LYS A 236 -11.28 -19.62 -15.19
CA LYS A 236 -12.69 -19.52 -15.60
C LYS A 236 -13.67 -20.47 -14.90
N ASN A 237 -13.18 -21.53 -14.22
CA ASN A 237 -14.02 -22.47 -13.47
C ASN A 237 -14.32 -22.00 -12.04
N HIS A 238 -13.85 -20.82 -11.63
CA HIS A 238 -14.17 -20.26 -10.32
C HIS A 238 -15.70 -20.06 -10.17
N PRO A 239 -16.34 -20.44 -9.04
CA PRO A 239 -17.80 -20.43 -8.89
C PRO A 239 -18.47 -19.08 -9.15
N ALA A 240 -17.78 -17.96 -8.89
CA ALA A 240 -18.33 -16.63 -9.14
C ALA A 240 -18.42 -16.27 -10.64
N VAL A 241 -17.64 -16.91 -11.53
CA VAL A 241 -17.53 -16.50 -12.94
C VAL A 241 -18.90 -16.54 -13.64
N ALA A 242 -19.68 -17.61 -13.45
CA ALA A 242 -21.01 -17.70 -14.04
C ALA A 242 -21.95 -16.59 -13.55
N THR A 243 -21.94 -16.32 -12.24
CA THR A 243 -22.74 -15.24 -11.62
C THR A 243 -22.33 -13.85 -12.13
N VAL A 244 -21.03 -13.62 -12.32
CA VAL A 244 -20.50 -12.37 -12.85
C VAL A 244 -20.95 -12.16 -14.30
N LEU A 245 -20.83 -13.18 -15.15
CA LEU A 245 -21.27 -13.11 -16.54
C LEU A 245 -22.78 -12.88 -16.67
N ASP A 246 -23.59 -13.50 -15.80
CA ASP A 246 -25.03 -13.23 -15.76
C ASP A 246 -25.33 -11.80 -15.31
N SER A 247 -24.62 -11.31 -14.30
CA SER A 247 -24.81 -9.97 -13.74
C SER A 247 -24.42 -8.85 -14.71
N LEU A 248 -23.47 -9.07 -15.63
CA LEU A 248 -23.12 -8.10 -16.67
C LEU A 248 -24.30 -7.71 -17.55
N LYS A 249 -25.27 -8.62 -17.76
CA LYS A 249 -26.42 -8.41 -18.66
C LYS A 249 -27.24 -7.16 -18.30
N GLN A 250 -27.31 -6.80 -17.02
CA GLN A 250 -28.08 -5.65 -16.57
C GLN A 250 -27.48 -4.29 -17.01
N PHE A 251 -26.19 -4.27 -17.33
CA PHE A 251 -25.46 -3.06 -17.73
C PHE A 251 -25.24 -2.98 -19.25
N VAL A 252 -25.63 -4.01 -20.01
CA VAL A 252 -25.40 -4.03 -21.45
C VAL A 252 -26.29 -2.98 -22.13
N LYS A 253 -25.65 -2.06 -22.85
CA LYS A 253 -26.27 -1.14 -23.80
C LYS A 253 -25.79 -1.47 -25.20
N THR A 254 -26.55 -1.04 -26.21
CA THR A 254 -26.14 -1.17 -27.62
C THR A 254 -25.94 0.22 -28.18
N GLY A 255 -24.70 0.52 -28.58
CA GLY A 255 -24.35 1.74 -29.30
C GLY A 255 -24.10 1.46 -30.78
N GLU A 256 -23.72 2.50 -31.53
CA GLU A 256 -23.44 2.39 -32.97
C GLU A 256 -22.36 1.35 -33.32
N GLN A 257 -21.40 1.15 -32.42
CA GLN A 257 -20.26 0.25 -32.64
C GLN A 257 -20.54 -1.18 -32.18
N GLY A 258 -21.62 -1.42 -31.43
CA GLY A 258 -21.94 -2.70 -30.82
C GLY A 258 -22.29 -2.57 -29.33
N PRO A 259 -22.39 -3.71 -28.62
CA PRO A 259 -22.74 -3.70 -27.20
C PRO A 259 -21.59 -3.18 -26.33
N TYR A 260 -21.91 -2.43 -25.28
CA TYR A 260 -20.97 -1.91 -24.29
C TYR A 260 -21.57 -1.96 -22.88
N ILE A 261 -20.76 -1.70 -21.86
CA ILE A 261 -21.19 -1.69 -20.45
C ILE A 261 -21.45 -0.25 -20.01
N GLU A 262 -22.62 -0.01 -19.42
CA GLU A 262 -23.00 1.28 -18.85
C GLU A 262 -23.80 1.09 -17.56
N GLY A 263 -23.31 1.71 -16.49
CA GLY A 263 -24.00 1.81 -15.22
C GLY A 263 -23.33 2.87 -14.35
N LYS A 264 -23.51 2.77 -13.03
CA LYS A 264 -22.85 3.69 -12.09
C LYS A 264 -21.49 3.14 -11.64
N THR A 265 -20.53 4.04 -11.50
CA THR A 265 -19.25 3.89 -10.80
C THR A 265 -18.99 5.24 -10.11
N ASP A 266 -18.77 5.24 -8.79
CA ASP A 266 -18.71 6.46 -7.96
C ASP A 266 -19.87 7.42 -8.23
N TYR A 267 -21.08 6.85 -8.23
CA TYR A 267 -22.35 7.55 -8.46
C TYR A 267 -22.53 8.16 -9.86
N ASN A 268 -21.53 8.07 -10.75
CA ASN A 268 -21.52 8.64 -12.09
C ASN A 268 -21.44 7.55 -13.17
N VAL A 269 -21.71 7.93 -14.42
CA VAL A 269 -21.68 7.00 -15.56
C VAL A 269 -20.33 7.09 -16.26
N HIS A 270 -19.63 5.95 -16.35
CA HIS A 270 -18.27 5.84 -16.89
C HIS A 270 -18.16 4.67 -17.90
N PRO A 271 -18.84 4.76 -19.06
CA PRO A 271 -19.04 3.60 -19.94
C PRO A 271 -17.75 3.15 -20.64
N VAL A 272 -16.77 4.04 -20.83
CA VAL A 272 -15.47 3.67 -21.41
C VAL A 272 -14.68 2.88 -20.36
N PHE A 273 -14.58 3.40 -19.14
CA PHE A 273 -13.88 2.76 -18.03
C PHE A 273 -14.48 1.40 -17.67
N GLN A 274 -15.82 1.33 -17.50
CA GLN A 274 -16.55 0.10 -17.18
C GLN A 274 -16.38 -0.96 -18.27
N THR A 275 -16.44 -0.55 -19.54
CA THR A 275 -16.22 -1.47 -20.66
C THR A 275 -14.76 -1.94 -20.73
N LYS A 276 -13.77 -1.06 -20.49
CA LYS A 276 -12.35 -1.45 -20.44
C LYS A 276 -12.07 -2.51 -19.36
N TRP A 277 -12.60 -2.32 -18.15
CA TRP A 277 -12.52 -3.32 -17.08
C TRP A 277 -13.15 -4.66 -17.47
N THR A 278 -14.36 -4.62 -18.03
CA THR A 278 -15.07 -5.83 -18.46
C THR A 278 -14.26 -6.61 -19.49
N LYS A 279 -13.78 -5.93 -20.54
CA LYS A 279 -12.94 -6.54 -21.58
C LYS A 279 -11.66 -7.11 -21.00
N PHE A 280 -10.97 -6.36 -20.13
CA PHE A 280 -9.75 -6.82 -19.48
C PHE A 280 -9.96 -8.07 -18.63
N GLY A 281 -11.00 -8.10 -17.79
CA GLY A 281 -11.34 -9.24 -16.95
C GLY A 281 -11.71 -10.49 -17.75
N LEU A 282 -12.51 -10.34 -18.82
CA LEU A 282 -12.86 -11.43 -19.73
C LEU A 282 -11.61 -12.02 -20.39
N ASN A 283 -10.78 -11.15 -20.97
CA ASN A 283 -9.56 -11.55 -21.66
C ASN A 283 -8.57 -12.24 -20.72
N ALA A 284 -8.43 -11.76 -19.48
CA ALA A 284 -7.55 -12.36 -18.48
C ALA A 284 -7.93 -13.81 -18.11
N LEU A 285 -9.20 -14.18 -18.28
CA LEU A 285 -9.71 -15.54 -18.06
C LEU A 285 -9.90 -16.36 -19.35
N GLY A 286 -9.57 -15.80 -20.52
CA GLY A 286 -9.82 -16.43 -21.81
C GLY A 286 -11.30 -16.64 -22.09
N LEU A 287 -12.16 -15.72 -21.65
CA LEU A 287 -13.59 -15.71 -21.89
C LEU A 287 -13.92 -14.91 -23.17
N PRO A 288 -15.03 -15.22 -23.87
CA PRO A 288 -15.46 -14.44 -25.03
C PRO A 288 -15.74 -12.98 -24.65
N ASP A 289 -15.28 -12.07 -25.52
CA ASP A 289 -15.46 -10.63 -25.36
C ASP A 289 -16.33 -10.08 -26.51
N PRO A 290 -17.64 -9.88 -26.29
CA PRO A 290 -18.54 -9.34 -27.30
C PRO A 290 -18.56 -7.79 -27.33
N TYR A 291 -17.87 -7.11 -26.39
CA TYR A 291 -18.10 -5.69 -26.12
C TYR A 291 -17.21 -4.77 -26.94
N GLN A 292 -17.70 -3.58 -27.24
CA GLN A 292 -16.98 -2.53 -27.95
C GLN A 292 -16.83 -1.30 -27.04
N ILE A 293 -15.62 -0.76 -26.93
CA ILE A 293 -15.38 0.43 -26.11
C ILE A 293 -16.00 1.64 -26.82
N PRO A 294 -16.97 2.35 -26.20
CA PRO A 294 -17.66 3.45 -26.87
C PRO A 294 -16.71 4.63 -27.11
N LYS A 295 -16.89 5.34 -28.22
CA LYS A 295 -16.15 6.59 -28.54
C LYS A 295 -16.81 7.80 -27.91
N THR A 296 -16.87 7.81 -26.58
CA THR A 296 -17.38 8.94 -25.79
C THR A 296 -16.33 9.41 -24.80
N TYR A 297 -16.41 10.68 -24.41
CA TYR A 297 -15.59 11.19 -23.33
C TYR A 297 -15.96 10.53 -22.00
N ASP A 298 -14.94 10.13 -21.25
CA ASP A 298 -15.05 9.53 -19.93
C ASP A 298 -13.78 9.87 -19.14
N GLN A 299 -13.94 10.63 -18.05
CA GLN A 299 -12.82 11.09 -17.23
C GLN A 299 -12.03 9.92 -16.61
N TYR A 300 -12.67 8.77 -16.36
CA TYR A 300 -12.01 7.60 -15.77
C TYR A 300 -11.26 6.77 -16.82
N SER A 301 -11.41 7.08 -18.11
CA SER A 301 -10.73 6.35 -19.20
C SER A 301 -9.21 6.36 -19.06
N SER A 302 -8.62 7.42 -18.52
CA SER A 302 -7.18 7.54 -18.29
C SER A 302 -6.68 6.74 -17.09
N LEU A 303 -7.56 6.35 -16.16
CA LEU A 303 -7.20 5.46 -15.03
C LEU A 303 -6.79 4.06 -15.53
N PHE A 304 -7.11 3.72 -16.77
CA PHE A 304 -6.78 2.43 -17.40
C PHE A 304 -5.55 2.59 -18.32
N TRP A 305 -4.38 2.82 -17.73
CA TRP A 305 -3.14 3.18 -18.45
C TRP A 305 -2.39 1.98 -19.07
N TRP A 306 -2.61 0.76 -18.59
CA TRP A 306 -1.88 -0.43 -19.04
C TRP A 306 -2.46 -1.11 -20.29
N ALA A 307 -3.70 -0.78 -20.68
CA ALA A 307 -4.33 -1.31 -21.89
C ALA A 307 -5.39 -0.37 -22.46
N TYR A 308 -5.75 -0.58 -23.72
CA TYR A 308 -6.81 0.17 -24.41
C TYR A 308 -6.59 1.69 -24.42
N LYS A 309 -5.33 2.15 -24.44
CA LYS A 309 -4.98 3.57 -24.43
C LYS A 309 -5.54 4.32 -25.64
N GLU A 310 -5.51 3.67 -26.81
CA GLU A 310 -6.02 4.22 -28.07
C GLU A 310 -7.56 4.39 -28.10
N GLN A 311 -8.28 3.72 -27.20
CA GLN A 311 -9.73 3.88 -27.05
C GLN A 311 -10.03 4.92 -25.96
N HIS A 312 -9.58 6.14 -26.21
CA HIS A 312 -9.73 7.30 -25.34
C HIS A 312 -10.22 8.50 -26.17
N VAL A 313 -11.04 9.35 -25.54
CA VAL A 313 -11.48 10.62 -26.10
C VAL A 313 -11.06 11.69 -25.11
N ASP A 314 -10.21 12.63 -25.55
CA ASP A 314 -9.68 13.69 -24.70
C ASP A 314 -10.79 14.57 -24.12
N GLY A 315 -10.56 15.10 -22.93
CA GLY A 315 -11.45 16.06 -22.30
C GLY A 315 -10.94 16.55 -20.95
N LYS A 316 -11.86 16.84 -20.02
CA LYS A 316 -11.52 17.49 -18.74
C LYS A 316 -10.80 16.53 -17.77
N ARG A 317 -9.51 16.74 -17.58
CA ARG A 317 -8.71 15.95 -16.62
C ARG A 317 -9.06 16.22 -15.15
N PHE A 318 -8.52 15.41 -14.25
CA PHE A 318 -8.71 15.56 -12.81
C PHE A 318 -8.18 16.91 -12.32
N ASP A 319 -8.95 17.58 -11.46
CA ASP A 319 -8.58 18.89 -10.94
C ASP A 319 -7.72 18.81 -9.66
N GLN A 320 -7.31 19.98 -9.16
CA GLN A 320 -6.48 20.08 -7.94
C GLN A 320 -7.16 19.47 -6.70
N SER A 321 -8.49 19.53 -6.62
CA SER A 321 -9.25 18.94 -5.51
C SER A 321 -9.12 17.42 -5.51
N ASN A 322 -9.29 16.80 -6.68
CA ASN A 322 -9.04 15.37 -6.87
C ASN A 322 -7.60 14.99 -6.51
N SER A 323 -6.62 15.74 -7.03
CA SER A 323 -5.19 15.51 -6.73
C SER A 323 -4.88 15.51 -5.23
N THR A 324 -5.58 16.36 -4.48
CA THR A 324 -5.35 16.57 -3.05
C THR A 324 -6.01 15.49 -2.18
N ASN A 325 -7.22 15.06 -2.56
CA ASN A 325 -8.04 14.15 -1.74
C ASN A 325 -7.96 12.69 -2.21
N TYR A 326 -7.86 12.48 -3.52
CA TYR A 326 -7.83 11.20 -4.21
C TYR A 326 -6.61 11.14 -5.14
N PRO A 327 -5.38 11.27 -4.59
CA PRO A 327 -4.15 11.45 -5.37
C PRO A 327 -3.89 10.32 -6.37
N TYR A 328 -4.40 9.11 -6.13
CA TYR A 328 -4.33 7.98 -7.06
C TYR A 328 -4.89 8.30 -8.45
N LEU A 329 -5.92 9.16 -8.55
CA LEU A 329 -6.50 9.54 -9.84
C LEU A 329 -5.49 10.28 -10.72
N VAL A 330 -4.73 11.21 -10.13
CA VAL A 330 -3.71 11.98 -10.87
C VAL A 330 -2.47 11.16 -11.16
N TRP A 331 -2.08 10.24 -10.27
CA TRP A 331 -0.97 9.31 -10.55
C TRP A 331 -1.28 8.36 -11.71
N ALA A 332 -2.50 7.82 -11.77
CA ALA A 332 -2.94 6.99 -12.89
C ALA A 332 -3.01 7.80 -14.21
N ASP A 333 -3.52 9.04 -14.13
CA ASP A 333 -3.59 9.97 -15.25
C ASP A 333 -2.18 10.35 -15.78
N ASP A 334 -1.23 10.62 -14.88
CA ASP A 334 0.18 10.82 -15.23
C ASP A 334 0.77 9.59 -15.92
N HIS A 335 0.46 8.37 -15.46
CA HIS A 335 0.91 7.14 -16.10
C HIS A 335 0.33 6.99 -17.51
N PHE A 336 -0.93 7.39 -17.70
CA PHE A 336 -1.57 7.39 -18.99
C PHE A 336 -0.89 8.35 -19.97
N TYR A 337 -0.69 9.61 -19.57
CA TYR A 337 -0.19 10.69 -20.44
C TYR A 337 1.34 10.84 -20.46
N GLY A 338 2.07 10.16 -19.58
CA GLY A 338 3.53 10.30 -19.45
C GLY A 338 3.94 11.61 -18.76
N GLU A 339 3.13 12.08 -17.82
CA GLU A 339 3.32 13.34 -17.11
C GLU A 339 3.78 13.12 -15.65
N LYS A 340 3.97 14.22 -14.90
CA LYS A 340 4.50 14.22 -13.52
C LYS A 340 3.80 15.22 -12.59
N ASN A 341 2.48 15.31 -12.69
CA ASN A 341 1.65 16.19 -11.86
C ASN A 341 1.26 15.56 -10.51
N GLY A 342 1.46 14.26 -10.32
CA GLY A 342 1.15 13.50 -9.11
C GLY A 342 1.79 14.13 -7.89
N ILE A 343 1.01 14.24 -6.81
CA ILE A 343 1.44 14.88 -5.58
C ILE A 343 2.25 13.90 -4.73
N VAL A 344 3.40 14.36 -4.22
CA VAL A 344 4.20 13.66 -3.22
C VAL A 344 4.08 14.40 -1.88
N THR A 345 3.84 13.67 -0.79
CA THR A 345 3.78 14.30 0.54
C THR A 345 5.13 14.89 0.97
N ASN A 346 5.07 15.94 1.80
CA ASN A 346 6.23 16.50 2.50
C ASN A 346 6.74 15.61 3.66
N ARG A 347 6.09 14.48 3.96
CA ARG A 347 6.50 13.54 5.02
C ARG A 347 7.31 12.39 4.47
N ASP A 348 8.16 11.85 5.34
CA ASP A 348 9.03 10.72 5.00
C ASP A 348 8.29 9.38 5.13
N TYR A 349 7.14 9.33 5.79
CA TYR A 349 6.26 8.16 5.87
C TYR A 349 4.94 8.53 6.56
N PRO A 350 3.79 7.95 6.16
CA PRO A 350 3.56 7.24 4.89
C PRO A 350 3.67 8.17 3.68
N LEU A 351 3.86 7.60 2.50
CA LEU A 351 3.95 8.31 1.21
C LEU A 351 2.60 8.45 0.52
N SER A 352 1.67 7.51 0.77
CA SER A 352 0.34 7.53 0.22
C SER A 352 -0.71 7.98 1.24
N TRP A 353 -1.88 8.40 0.76
CA TRP A 353 -3.03 8.82 1.56
C TRP A 353 -4.30 8.86 0.72
N GLU A 354 -5.42 9.00 1.41
CA GLU A 354 -6.72 9.43 0.91
C GLU A 354 -7.35 10.41 1.91
N ALA A 355 -8.13 11.37 1.43
CA ALA A 355 -8.86 12.32 2.28
C ALA A 355 -10.32 12.48 1.87
N HIS A 356 -11.18 12.81 2.84
CA HIS A 356 -12.60 13.11 2.67
C HIS A 356 -13.44 12.02 1.97
N ALA A 357 -13.00 10.76 1.98
CA ALA A 357 -13.76 9.64 1.43
C ALA A 357 -15.08 9.44 2.18
N SER A 358 -16.16 9.19 1.43
CA SER A 358 -17.52 9.08 1.97
C SER A 358 -17.70 7.88 2.89
N ASP A 359 -17.08 6.75 2.55
CA ASP A 359 -17.31 5.46 3.20
C ASP A 359 -16.21 5.06 4.19
N ALA A 360 -15.21 5.92 4.38
CA ALA A 360 -14.17 5.76 5.39
C ALA A 360 -14.70 6.02 6.81
N THR A 361 -14.47 5.06 7.71
CA THR A 361 -14.78 5.19 9.15
C THR A 361 -13.59 5.80 9.90
N TYR A 362 -13.42 7.11 9.79
CA TYR A 362 -12.28 7.84 10.37
C TYR A 362 -12.01 7.65 11.87
N PRO A 363 -12.98 7.39 12.77
CA PRO A 363 -12.67 7.17 14.18
C PRO A 363 -11.60 6.09 14.45
N GLY A 364 -11.42 5.10 13.57
CA GLY A 364 -10.36 4.09 13.70
C GLY A 364 -8.93 4.65 13.59
N ILE A 365 -8.74 5.81 12.94
CA ILE A 365 -7.42 6.44 12.79
C ILE A 365 -6.96 7.19 14.06
N ALA A 366 -7.84 7.34 15.06
CA ALA A 366 -7.55 8.05 16.32
C ALA A 366 -6.32 7.48 17.05
N ILE A 367 -6.01 6.21 16.83
CA ILE A 367 -4.83 5.55 17.40
C ILE A 367 -3.51 6.21 16.97
N LEU A 368 -3.51 6.85 15.79
CA LEU A 368 -2.40 7.67 15.31
C LEU A 368 -2.48 9.08 15.86
N ASP A 369 -3.56 9.81 15.59
CA ASP A 369 -3.76 11.18 16.07
C ASP A 369 -5.22 11.62 15.85
N GLU A 370 -5.77 12.43 16.76
CA GLU A 370 -7.14 12.94 16.61
C GLU A 370 -7.27 13.98 15.48
N SER A 371 -6.18 14.66 15.10
CA SER A 371 -6.19 15.62 13.99
C SER A 371 -6.61 14.96 12.66
N LEU A 372 -6.18 13.72 12.43
CA LEU A 372 -6.52 12.96 11.23
C LEU A 372 -8.03 12.70 11.10
N ILE A 373 -8.76 12.61 12.21
CA ILE A 373 -10.22 12.45 12.20
C ILE A 373 -10.87 13.77 11.75
N ARG A 374 -10.41 14.90 12.31
CA ARG A 374 -10.94 16.23 11.99
C ARG A 374 -10.70 16.57 10.52
N ASP A 375 -9.51 16.25 10.03
CA ASP A 375 -9.09 16.52 8.66
C ASP A 375 -9.60 15.46 7.66
N LYS A 376 -10.30 14.42 8.15
CA LYS A 376 -10.73 13.25 7.37
C LYS A 376 -9.59 12.72 6.50
N LEU A 377 -8.44 12.47 7.10
CA LEU A 377 -7.21 12.11 6.40
C LEU A 377 -6.75 10.71 6.83
N SER A 378 -6.65 9.82 5.85
CA SER A 378 -6.18 8.45 6.06
C SER A 378 -4.81 8.25 5.41
N PRO A 379 -3.71 8.26 6.18
CA PRO A 379 -2.38 7.98 5.64
C PRO A 379 -2.23 6.47 5.35
N SER A 380 -1.42 6.11 4.35
CA SER A 380 -1.27 4.77 3.78
C SER A 380 -2.54 4.26 3.09
N HIS A 381 -2.78 4.67 1.85
CA HIS A 381 -3.93 4.25 1.03
C HIS A 381 -3.48 3.35 -0.14
N THR A 382 -4.11 2.20 -0.30
CA THR A 382 -3.59 1.16 -1.20
C THR A 382 -3.63 1.52 -2.67
N TRP A 383 -4.71 2.14 -3.16
CA TRP A 383 -4.76 2.52 -4.57
C TRP A 383 -3.68 3.55 -4.88
N HIS A 384 -3.46 4.53 -3.99
CA HIS A 384 -2.43 5.54 -4.19
C HIS A 384 -1.02 4.94 -4.13
N ALA A 385 -0.75 4.10 -3.13
CA ALA A 385 0.52 3.38 -3.07
C ALA A 385 0.76 2.50 -4.32
N ALA A 386 -0.29 1.87 -4.84
CA ALA A 386 -0.21 1.02 -6.03
C ALA A 386 0.06 1.80 -7.32
N GLU A 387 -0.63 2.91 -7.58
CA GLU A 387 -0.38 3.72 -8.79
C GLU A 387 1.04 4.30 -8.79
N MET A 388 1.47 4.86 -7.65
CA MET A 388 2.86 5.30 -7.50
C MET A 388 3.84 4.16 -7.76
N PHE A 389 3.59 2.97 -7.20
CA PHE A 389 4.46 1.82 -7.37
C PHE A 389 4.54 1.38 -8.83
N LEU A 390 3.39 1.25 -9.50
CA LEU A 390 3.29 0.75 -10.88
C LEU A 390 3.90 1.71 -11.89
N LEU A 391 3.82 3.03 -11.67
CA LEU A 391 4.55 4.01 -12.48
C LEU A 391 6.06 3.93 -12.22
N LEU A 392 6.49 3.93 -10.95
CA LEU A 392 7.91 4.06 -10.60
C LEU A 392 8.70 2.77 -10.85
N ILE A 393 8.06 1.60 -10.88
CA ILE A 393 8.73 0.33 -11.18
C ILE A 393 9.11 0.22 -12.67
N GLU A 394 8.48 1.00 -13.55
CA GLU A 394 8.80 1.06 -14.99
C GLU A 394 9.99 1.97 -15.31
N GLN A 395 10.43 2.80 -14.35
CA GLN A 395 11.52 3.77 -14.47
C GLN A 395 12.91 3.23 -14.04
#